data_AF-A0AAJ3PY54-F1
#
_entry.id   AF-A0AAJ3PY54-F1
#
_cell.length_a   1.000
_cell.length_b   1.000
_cell.length_c   1.000
_cell.angle_alpha   90.00
_cell.angle_beta   90.00
_cell.angle_gamma   90.00
#
_symmetry.space_group_name_H-M   'P 1'
#
loop_
_entity.id
_entity.type
_entity.pdbx_description
1 polymer ?
#
loop_
_entity_poly.entity_id
_entity_poly.type
_entity_poly.pdbx_seq_one_letter_code
_entity_poly.pdbx_strand_id
1 'polypeptide(L)'
;MRRRFKYRPVRPADLTTNAETMIVPNDFPELKSLVWNRDPLRAMPACEAFALYERNWRFVDTGRLTEREMRLIRDLAVPTATAPR
;
A
#
# COMPACT_ATOMS: atom_id res chain seq x y z
N MET A 1 -18.44 -3.61 13.72
CA MET A 1 -17.07 -3.42 14.24
C MET A 1 -16.35 -2.32 13.45
N ARG A 2 -16.02 -1.18 14.07
CA ARG A 2 -15.15 -0.17 13.47
C ARG A 2 -13.73 -0.40 13.99
N ARG A 3 -12.90 -1.17 13.27
CA ARG A 3 -11.45 -1.19 13.54
C ARG A 3 -10.91 0.17 13.12
N ARG A 4 -10.91 1.11 14.07
CA ARG A 4 -10.31 2.42 13.93
C ARG A 4 -8.81 2.21 14.07
N PHE A 5 -8.15 1.74 13.01
CA PHE A 5 -6.70 1.90 12.85
C PHE A 5 -6.48 3.41 12.79
N LYS A 6 -6.27 4.02 13.97
CA LYS A 6 -5.78 5.39 14.04
C LYS A 6 -4.50 5.37 13.23
N TYR A 7 -4.52 6.06 12.11
CA TYR A 7 -3.33 6.40 11.35
C TYR A 7 -2.36 7.05 12.34
N ARG A 8 -1.42 6.25 12.86
CA ARG A 8 -0.31 6.78 13.64
C ARG A 8 0.63 7.29 12.56
N PRO A 9 0.99 8.59 12.53
CA PRO A 9 2.02 9.04 11.60
C PRO A 9 3.27 8.26 11.93
N VAL A 10 3.56 7.26 11.10
CA VAL A 10 4.81 6.51 11.13
C VAL A 10 5.90 7.53 10.86
N ARG A 11 6.84 7.66 11.81
CA ARG A 11 7.98 8.55 11.63
C ARG A 11 8.71 8.09 10.36
N PRO A 12 9.10 9.01 9.46
CA PRO A 12 9.67 8.65 8.16
C PRO A 12 10.98 7.86 8.25
N ALA A 13 11.62 7.75 9.43
CA ALA A 13 12.93 7.14 9.60
C ALA A 13 12.95 5.59 9.69
N ASP A 14 11.82 4.92 9.92
CA ASP A 14 11.77 3.45 10.11
C ASP A 14 11.25 2.65 8.89
N LEU A 15 10.86 3.33 7.79
CA LEU A 15 10.31 2.70 6.56
C LEU A 15 11.19 2.94 5.31
N THR A 16 12.42 3.41 5.50
CA THR A 16 13.22 4.23 4.56
C THR A 16 13.81 3.54 3.33
N THR A 17 13.33 2.37 2.91
CA THR A 17 13.85 1.76 1.66
C THR A 17 12.76 1.42 0.65
N ASN A 18 11.59 0.91 1.07
CA ASN A 18 10.51 0.55 0.15
C ASN A 18 9.32 1.52 0.15
N ALA A 19 9.20 2.42 1.13
CA ALA A 19 8.09 3.38 1.20
C ALA A 19 8.25 4.60 0.27
N GLU A 20 9.49 4.94 -0.11
CA GLU A 20 9.81 6.04 -1.04
C GLU A 20 9.62 5.66 -2.51
N THR A 21 9.40 4.38 -2.81
CA THR A 21 9.13 3.92 -4.17
C THR A 21 7.88 4.61 -4.71
N MET A 22 8.04 5.36 -5.80
CA MET A 22 6.93 6.02 -6.48
C MET A 22 6.18 5.01 -7.33
N ILE A 23 4.88 4.91 -7.10
CA ILE A 23 3.95 3.98 -7.74
C ILE A 23 2.92 4.79 -8.52
N VAL A 24 2.72 4.44 -9.78
CA VAL A 24 1.62 4.99 -10.58
C VAL A 24 0.42 4.07 -10.46
N PRO A 25 -0.71 4.52 -9.88
CA PRO A 25 -1.88 3.66 -9.72
C PRO A 25 -2.44 3.08 -11.02
N ASN A 26 -2.25 3.76 -12.15
CA ASN A 26 -2.66 3.27 -13.45
C ASN A 26 -1.95 1.97 -13.88
N ASP A 27 -0.75 1.67 -13.36
CA ASP A 27 -0.02 0.43 -13.64
C ASP A 27 -0.62 -0.79 -12.92
N PHE A 28 -1.55 -0.55 -11.99
CA PHE A 28 -2.10 -1.55 -11.08
C PHE A 28 -3.62 -1.59 -11.20
N PRO A 29 -4.22 -2.68 -11.70
CA PRO A 29 -5.66 -2.72 -11.95
C PRO A 29 -6.49 -2.57 -10.67
N GLU A 30 -6.05 -3.16 -9.56
CA GLU A 30 -6.73 -3.02 -8.27
C GLU A 30 -6.51 -1.61 -7.72
N LEU A 31 -5.27 -1.10 -7.73
CA LEU A 31 -5.00 0.26 -7.25
C LEU A 31 -5.77 1.31 -8.05
N LYS A 32 -5.84 1.17 -9.37
CA LYS A 32 -6.65 2.01 -10.28
C LYS A 32 -8.12 2.01 -9.87
N SER A 33 -8.67 0.85 -9.53
CA SER A 33 -10.05 0.73 -9.04
C SER A 33 -10.23 1.41 -7.68
N LEU A 34 -9.23 1.36 -6.81
CA LEU A 34 -9.24 2.02 -5.51
C LEU A 34 -9.11 3.55 -5.58
N VAL A 35 -8.38 4.07 -6.56
CA VAL A 35 -8.18 5.51 -6.79
C VAL A 35 -9.26 6.14 -7.67
N TRP A 36 -10.45 5.55 -7.78
CA TRP A 36 -11.55 6.09 -8.59
C TRP A 36 -11.91 7.56 -8.29
N ASN A 37 -11.61 8.05 -7.08
CA ASN A 37 -11.80 9.44 -6.66
C ASN A 37 -10.51 10.30 -6.68
N ARG A 38 -9.47 9.82 -7.37
CA ARG A 38 -8.16 10.46 -7.49
C ARG A 38 -7.64 10.29 -8.91
N ASP A 39 -6.58 11.00 -9.26
CA ASP A 39 -5.92 10.85 -10.55
C ASP A 39 -5.07 9.56 -10.56
N PRO A 40 -5.38 8.56 -11.41
CA PRO A 40 -4.61 7.33 -11.50
C PRO A 40 -3.25 7.50 -12.19
N LEU A 41 -3.02 8.60 -12.91
CA LEU A 41 -1.75 8.89 -13.56
C LEU A 41 -0.75 9.56 -12.61
N ARG A 42 -1.21 10.03 -11.46
CA ARG A 42 -0.36 10.68 -10.47
C ARG A 42 0.45 9.64 -9.71
N ALA A 43 1.76 9.65 -9.93
CA ALA A 43 2.70 8.89 -9.12
C ALA A 43 2.57 9.28 -7.63
N MET A 44 2.51 8.28 -6.76
CA MET A 44 2.41 8.45 -5.31
C MET A 44 3.33 7.47 -4.59
N PRO A 45 3.77 7.80 -3.37
CA PRO A 45 4.66 6.91 -2.63
C PRO A 45 3.96 5.59 -2.31
N ALA A 46 4.74 4.52 -2.25
CA ALA A 46 4.29 3.17 -1.97
C ALA A 46 3.51 3.06 -0.66
N CYS A 47 3.89 3.84 0.35
CA CYS A 47 3.15 3.91 1.62
C CYS A 47 1.73 4.47 1.46
N GLU A 48 1.51 5.43 0.56
CA GLU A 48 0.19 5.99 0.28
C GLU A 48 -0.65 4.99 -0.52
N ALA A 49 -0.05 4.31 -1.50
CA ALA A 49 -0.69 3.20 -2.21
C ALA A 49 -1.13 2.09 -1.24
N PHE A 50 -0.27 1.69 -0.32
CA PHE A 50 -0.59 0.70 0.71
C PHE A 50 -1.73 1.13 1.62
N ALA A 51 -1.75 2.39 2.03
CA ALA A 51 -2.84 2.94 2.82
C ALA A 51 -4.20 2.86 2.11
N LEU A 52 -4.20 3.02 0.78
CA LEU A 52 -5.39 2.82 -0.04
C LEU A 52 -5.81 1.34 -0.03
N TYR A 53 -4.87 0.41 -0.15
CA TYR A 53 -5.16 -1.02 0.01
C TYR A 53 -5.71 -1.35 1.39
N GLU A 54 -5.08 -0.90 2.48
CA GLU A 54 -5.54 -1.17 3.85
C GLU A 54 -6.96 -0.65 4.08
N ARG A 55 -7.24 0.59 3.67
CA ARG A 55 -8.54 1.22 3.87
C ARG A 55 -9.63 0.54 3.03
N ASN A 56 -9.28 0.09 1.84
CA ASN A 56 -10.22 -0.47 0.88
C ASN A 56 -10.07 -1.98 0.71
N TRP A 57 -9.42 -2.68 1.65
CA TRP A 57 -9.09 -4.11 1.55
C TRP A 57 -10.28 -4.99 1.17
N ARG A 58 -11.48 -4.62 1.65
CA ARG A 58 -12.76 -5.27 1.33
C ARG A 58 -13.15 -5.25 -0.16
N PHE A 59 -12.54 -4.39 -0.96
CA PHE A 59 -12.77 -4.24 -2.41
C PHE A 59 -11.60 -4.76 -3.24
N VAL A 60 -10.51 -5.16 -2.60
CA VAL A 60 -9.34 -5.69 -3.28
C VAL A 60 -9.66 -7.12 -3.69
N ASP A 61 -9.66 -7.37 -5.00
CA ASP A 61 -9.80 -8.71 -5.53
C ASP A 61 -8.43 -9.40 -5.57
N THR A 62 -8.21 -10.35 -4.64
CA THR A 62 -6.96 -11.10 -4.58
C THR A 62 -6.69 -11.94 -5.82
N GLY A 63 -7.71 -12.27 -6.62
CA GLY A 63 -7.57 -12.97 -7.89
C GLY A 63 -7.04 -12.08 -9.03
N ARG A 64 -7.13 -10.75 -8.88
CA ARG A 64 -6.64 -9.77 -9.86
C ARG A 64 -5.34 -9.08 -9.44
N LEU A 65 -4.90 -9.30 -8.20
CA LEU A 65 -3.61 -8.83 -7.72
C LEU A 65 -2.49 -9.43 -8.56
N THR A 66 -1.74 -8.56 -9.21
CA THR A 66 -0.52 -8.93 -9.93
C THR A 66 0.59 -9.28 -8.94
N GLU A 67 1.60 -10.02 -9.38
CA GLU A 67 2.76 -10.35 -8.54
C GLU A 67 3.46 -9.11 -7.97
N ARG A 68 3.48 -8.01 -8.73
CA ARG A 68 4.04 -6.73 -8.30
C ARG A 68 3.25 -6.12 -7.14
N GLU A 69 1.92 -6.17 -7.19
CA GLU A 69 1.06 -5.69 -6.09
C GLU A 69 1.22 -6.55 -4.86
N MET A 70 1.23 -7.88 -5.03
CA MET A 70 1.43 -8.79 -3.91
C MET A 70 2.79 -8.58 -3.25
N ARG A 71 3.84 -8.34 -4.04
CA ARG A 71 5.18 -8.03 -3.52
C ARG A 71 5.16 -6.71 -2.76
N LEU A 72 4.54 -5.66 -3.33
CA LEU A 72 4.39 -4.38 -2.65
C LEU A 72 3.66 -4.50 -1.31
N ILE A 73 2.49 -5.12 -1.31
CA ILE A 73 1.66 -5.32 -0.13
C ILE A 73 2.44 -6.13 0.89
N ARG A 74 3.15 -7.19 0.48
CA ARG A 74 3.97 -8.01 1.37
C ARG A 74 5.12 -7.21 1.97
N ASP A 75 5.88 -6.49 1.14
CA ASP A 75 7.05 -5.73 1.57
C ASP A 75 6.67 -4.60 2.54
N LEU A 76 5.47 -4.02 2.39
CA LEU A 76 4.95 -2.95 3.25
C LEU A 76 4.15 -3.48 4.46
N ALA A 77 3.55 -4.66 4.35
CA ALA A 77 2.80 -5.31 5.44
C ALA A 77 3.71 -6.07 6.40
N VAL A 78 4.91 -6.47 5.97
CA VAL A 78 5.91 -7.03 6.89
C VAL A 78 6.28 -5.92 7.88
N PRO A 79 5.91 -6.04 9.17
CA PRO A 79 6.47 -5.15 10.17
C PRO A 79 7.98 -5.36 10.14
N THR A 80 8.75 -4.28 10.06
CA THR A 80 10.22 -4.28 10.17
C THR A 80 10.63 -4.79 11.56
N ALA A 81 10.52 -6.10 11.77
CA ALA A 81 10.85 -6.78 13.00
C ALA A 81 11.05 -8.28 12.72
N THR A 82 12.11 -8.60 12.00
CA THR A 82 12.81 -9.88 12.22
C THR A 82 14.30 -9.58 12.21
N ALA A 83 14.75 -8.94 13.28
CA ALA A 83 16.11 -9.13 13.75
C ALA A 83 16.13 -10.52 14.43
N PRO A 84 17.00 -11.46 14.02
CA PRO A 84 17.16 -12.71 14.74
C PRO A 84 17.71 -12.40 16.14
N ARG A 85 17.10 -12.99 17.18
CA ARG A 85 17.65 -12.99 18.54
C ARG A 85 18.91 -13.82 18.62
#